data_AF-H1XTE2-F1
#
_entry.id   AF-H1XTE2-F1
#
_cell.length_a   1.000
_cell.length_b   1.000
_cell.length_c   1.000
_cell.angle_alpha   90.00
_cell.angle_beta   90.00
_cell.angle_gamma   90.00
#
_symmetry.space_group_name_H-M   'P 1'
#
loop_
_entity.id
_entity.type
_entity.pdbx_description
1 polymer ?
#
loop_
_entity_poly.entity_id
_entity_poly.type
_entity_poly.pdbx_seq_one_letter_code
_entity_poly.pdbx_strand_id
1 'polypeptide(L)'
;MYAFNEIEKLLSSNVRQILSDPTVYDEFEKQTSYIMRDFSGVDITQSPPPDWTKQPFAWIMEYLVSNRLSSITEEYRQKIETNWKAALKILDKHSTVGQNENPITPNLDNIEDVYSVDF
;
A
#
# COMPACT_ATOMS: atom_id res chain seq x y z
N MET A 1 -0.43 -8.10 12.25
CA MET A 1 -1.01 -7.50 11.04
C MET A 1 -2.20 -6.60 11.40
N TYR A 2 -2.44 -5.51 10.65
CA TYR A 2 -3.53 -4.57 10.94
C TYR A 2 -4.87 -5.13 10.47
N ALA A 3 -5.88 -5.10 11.33
CA ALA A 3 -7.26 -5.43 10.96
C ALA A 3 -7.96 -4.24 10.27
N PHE A 4 -9.03 -4.52 9.50
CA PHE A 4 -9.79 -3.50 8.77
C PHE A 4 -10.23 -2.32 9.66
N ASN A 5 -10.76 -2.61 10.86
CA ASN A 5 -11.21 -1.59 11.82
C ASN A 5 -10.09 -0.69 12.34
N GLU A 6 -8.83 -1.13 12.25
CA GLU A 6 -7.69 -0.33 12.67
C GLU A 6 -7.32 0.74 11.64
N ILE A 7 -7.64 0.51 10.36
CA ILE A 7 -7.23 1.36 9.24
C ILE A 7 -8.41 2.08 8.56
N GLU A 8 -9.66 1.66 8.80
CA GLU A 8 -10.84 2.17 8.08
C GLU A 8 -10.95 3.70 8.11
N LYS A 9 -10.51 4.34 9.19
CA LYS A 9 -10.56 5.81 9.34
C LYS A 9 -9.54 6.55 8.47
N LEU A 10 -8.53 5.85 7.97
CA LEU A 10 -7.52 6.36 7.06
C LEU A 10 -7.94 6.21 5.59
N LEU A 11 -8.97 5.41 5.31
CA LEU A 11 -9.44 5.09 3.97
C LEU A 11 -10.60 6.01 3.55
N SER A 12 -10.72 6.25 2.24
CA SER A 12 -11.89 6.92 1.67
C SER A 12 -13.16 6.08 1.82
N SER A 13 -14.33 6.72 1.74
CA SER A 13 -15.60 6.03 1.94
C SER A 13 -15.84 4.91 0.92
N ASN A 14 -15.46 5.13 -0.34
CA ASN A 14 -15.65 4.15 -1.41
C ASN A 14 -14.75 2.93 -1.20
N VAL A 15 -13.49 3.15 -0.84
CA VAL A 15 -12.53 2.08 -0.55
C VAL A 15 -12.93 1.31 0.70
N ARG A 16 -13.40 1.99 1.75
CA ARG A 16 -13.97 1.32 2.94
C ARG A 16 -15.13 0.39 2.60
N GLN A 17 -16.03 0.82 1.72
CA GLN A 17 -17.18 0.01 1.34
C GLN A 17 -16.75 -1.28 0.64
N ILE A 18 -15.77 -1.20 -0.26
CA ILE A 18 -15.23 -2.36 -0.98
C ILE A 18 -14.50 -3.30 -0.01
N LEU A 19 -13.64 -2.75 0.84
CA LEU A 19 -12.83 -3.52 1.80
C LEU A 19 -13.63 -4.02 3.00
N SER A 20 -14.92 -3.68 3.12
CA SER A 20 -15.78 -4.26 4.14
C SER A 20 -16.10 -5.73 3.88
N ASP A 21 -15.91 -6.22 2.65
CA ASP A 21 -15.90 -7.64 2.34
C ASP A 21 -14.58 -8.26 2.81
N PRO A 22 -14.61 -9.22 3.76
CA PRO A 22 -13.39 -9.84 4.29
C PRO A 22 -12.54 -10.52 3.22
N THR A 23 -13.16 -11.11 2.20
CA THR A 23 -12.44 -11.81 1.12
C THR A 23 -11.63 -10.83 0.29
N VAL A 24 -12.23 -9.68 -0.02
CA VAL A 24 -11.58 -8.59 -0.75
C VAL A 24 -10.48 -7.97 0.11
N TYR A 25 -10.76 -7.76 1.40
CA TYR A 25 -9.76 -7.28 2.34
C TYR A 25 -8.52 -8.18 2.37
N ASP A 26 -8.68 -9.48 2.58
CA ASP A 26 -7.60 -10.46 2.66
C ASP A 26 -6.75 -10.50 1.38
N GLU A 27 -7.35 -10.27 0.21
CA GLU A 27 -6.62 -10.21 -1.07
C GLU A 27 -5.68 -8.98 -1.12
N PHE A 28 -6.23 -7.79 -0.86
CA PHE A 28 -5.46 -6.54 -0.89
C PHE A 28 -4.48 -6.44 0.27
N GLU A 29 -4.82 -7.04 1.41
CA GLU A 29 -3.99 -7.19 2.59
C GLU A 29 -2.67 -7.91 2.23
N LYS A 30 -2.76 -9.05 1.54
CA LYS A 30 -1.60 -9.83 1.11
C LYS A 30 -0.72 -9.05 0.13
N GLN A 31 -1.33 -8.43 -0.88
CA GLN A 31 -0.61 -7.60 -1.86
C GLN A 31 0.12 -6.43 -1.17
N THR A 32 -0.56 -5.74 -0.25
CA THR A 32 0.02 -4.64 0.53
C THR A 32 1.21 -5.12 1.35
N SER A 33 1.09 -6.28 1.99
CA SER A 33 2.18 -6.87 2.79
C SER A 33 3.40 -7.21 1.94
N TYR A 34 3.19 -7.76 0.74
CA TYR A 34 4.29 -8.03 -0.19
C TYR A 34 5.01 -6.75 -0.61
N ILE A 35 4.27 -5.72 -1.02
CA ILE A 35 4.87 -4.42 -1.38
C ILE A 35 5.66 -3.84 -0.21
N MET A 36 5.09 -3.85 1.00
CA MET A 36 5.78 -3.30 2.16
C MET A 36 7.06 -4.06 2.49
N ARG A 37 7.04 -5.40 2.40
CA ARG A 37 8.22 -6.22 2.61
C ARG A 37 9.28 -6.01 1.53
N ASP A 38 8.88 -5.90 0.27
CA ASP A 38 9.83 -5.76 -0.85
C ASP A 38 10.52 -4.38 -0.81
N PHE A 39 9.81 -3.32 -0.42
CA PHE A 39 10.38 -1.97 -0.34
C PHE A 39 11.12 -1.68 0.96
N SER A 40 10.67 -2.21 2.10
CA SER A 40 11.27 -1.90 3.41
C SER A 40 12.05 -3.06 4.03
N GLY A 41 11.87 -4.29 3.55
CA GLY A 41 12.45 -5.49 4.18
C GLY A 41 11.77 -5.90 5.48
N VAL A 42 10.77 -5.14 5.93
CA VAL A 42 10.06 -5.38 7.18
C VAL A 42 8.87 -6.31 6.94
N ASP A 43 8.82 -7.36 7.74
CA ASP A 43 7.69 -8.28 7.80
C ASP A 43 6.61 -7.74 8.76
N ILE A 44 5.59 -7.09 8.19
CA ILE A 44 4.46 -6.54 8.95
C ILE A 44 3.42 -7.59 9.38
N THR A 45 3.61 -8.85 8.99
CA THR A 45 2.75 -9.95 9.45
C THR A 45 3.03 -10.28 10.92
N GLN A 46 4.24 -9.98 11.40
CA GLN A 46 4.64 -10.15 12.79
C GLN A 46 3.86 -9.19 13.72
N SER A 47 3.56 -9.65 14.94
CA SER A 47 2.75 -8.91 15.91
C SER A 47 3.58 -8.51 17.14
N PRO A 48 3.58 -7.23 17.55
CA PRO A 48 2.98 -6.10 16.86
C PRO A 48 3.87 -5.60 15.69
N PRO A 49 3.28 -5.16 14.55
CA PRO A 49 4.04 -4.49 13.51
C PRO A 49 4.52 -3.11 14.01
N PRO A 50 5.64 -2.57 13.49
CA PRO A 50 6.14 -1.26 13.90
C PRO A 50 5.11 -0.14 13.65
N ASP A 51 4.95 0.80 14.59
CA ASP A 51 3.91 1.84 14.54
C ASP A 51 3.92 2.68 13.25
N TRP A 52 5.11 2.92 12.68
CA TRP A 52 5.27 3.70 11.46
C TRP A 52 4.66 3.03 10.22
N THR A 53 4.38 1.72 10.28
CA THR A 53 3.91 0.91 9.14
C THR A 53 2.41 1.09 8.87
N LYS A 54 1.62 1.55 9.86
CA LYS A 54 0.16 1.66 9.75
C LYS A 54 -0.30 2.62 8.66
N GLN A 55 0.33 3.79 8.57
CA GLN A 55 -0.04 4.82 7.61
C GLN A 55 0.34 4.42 6.17
N PRO A 56 1.58 3.96 5.89
CA PRO A 56 1.92 3.37 4.59
C PRO A 56 1.00 2.23 4.19
N PHE A 57 0.65 1.34 5.13
CA PHE A 57 -0.25 0.22 4.86
C PHE A 57 -1.61 0.70 4.32
N ALA A 58 -2.25 1.65 5.02
CA ALA A 58 -3.54 2.18 4.59
C ALA A 58 -3.46 2.91 3.22
N TRP A 59 -2.40 3.68 2.98
CA TRP A 59 -2.23 4.40 1.71
C TRP A 59 -1.95 3.49 0.52
N ILE A 60 -1.14 2.45 0.71
CA ILE A 60 -0.89 1.43 -0.33
C ILE A 60 -2.18 0.70 -0.65
N MET A 61 -2.92 0.28 0.37
CA MET A 61 -4.21 -0.39 0.19
C MET A 61 -5.22 0.52 -0.51
N GLU A 62 -5.30 1.80 -0.15
CA GLU A 62 -6.15 2.78 -0.83
C GLU A 62 -5.80 2.92 -2.32
N TYR A 63 -4.51 2.96 -2.64
CA TYR A 63 -4.03 3.04 -4.03
C TYR A 63 -4.42 1.79 -4.84
N LEU A 64 -4.15 0.59 -4.31
CA LEU A 64 -4.44 -0.68 -5.00
C LEU A 64 -5.93 -0.84 -5.30
N VAL A 65 -6.80 -0.55 -4.32
CA VAL A 65 -8.26 -0.64 -4.51
C VAL A 65 -8.74 0.42 -5.49
N SER A 66 -8.23 1.65 -5.37
CA SER A 66 -8.68 2.76 -6.22
C SER A 66 -8.31 2.56 -7.69
N ASN A 67 -7.20 1.87 -7.99
CA ASN A 67 -6.84 1.51 -9.36
C ASN A 67 -7.82 0.53 -10.01
N ARG A 68 -8.61 -0.22 -9.22
CA ARG A 68 -9.69 -1.08 -9.75
C ARG A 68 -11.01 -0.36 -9.95
N LEU A 69 -11.11 0.92 -9.58
CA LEU A 69 -12.33 1.71 -9.75
C LEU A 69 -12.36 2.36 -11.14
N SER A 70 -13.44 2.10 -11.89
CA SER A 70 -13.63 2.64 -13.24
C SER A 70 -13.90 4.14 -13.30
N SER A 71 -14.22 4.78 -12.18
CA SER A 71 -14.61 6.19 -12.13
C SER A 71 -14.20 6.83 -10.80
N ILE A 72 -13.01 7.40 -10.80
CA ILE A 72 -12.53 8.30 -9.75
C ILE A 72 -12.30 9.69 -10.33
N THR A 73 -12.50 10.73 -9.53
CA THR A 73 -12.20 12.10 -9.96
C THR A 73 -10.69 12.29 -10.06
N GLU A 74 -10.26 13.24 -10.89
CA GLU A 74 -8.85 13.53 -11.08
C GLU A 74 -8.19 14.03 -9.80
N GLU A 75 -8.91 14.84 -9.00
CA GLU A 75 -8.41 15.32 -7.70
C GLU A 75 -8.19 14.17 -6.73
N TYR A 76 -9.07 13.16 -6.74
CA TYR A 76 -8.90 11.99 -5.91
C TYR A 76 -7.74 11.13 -6.39
N ARG A 77 -7.57 10.95 -7.71
CA ARG A 77 -6.42 10.27 -8.32
C ARG A 77 -5.08 10.90 -7.89
N GLN A 78 -4.97 12.22 -7.99
CA GLN A 78 -3.75 12.94 -7.58
C GLN A 78 -3.47 12.79 -6.09
N LYS A 79 -4.52 12.78 -5.25
CA LYS A 79 -4.38 12.55 -3.81
C LYS A 79 -3.85 11.15 -3.50
N ILE A 80 -4.42 10.10 -4.11
CA ILE A 80 -3.97 8.71 -3.86
C ILE A 80 -2.55 8.50 -4.37
N GLU A 81 -2.17 9.08 -5.51
CA GLU A 81 -0.80 9.02 -6.03
C GLU A 81 0.20 9.73 -5.11
N THR A 82 -0.19 10.87 -4.55
CA THR A 82 0.63 11.61 -3.58
C THR A 82 0.83 10.79 -2.31
N ASN A 83 -0.24 10.18 -1.79
CA ASN A 83 -0.21 9.32 -0.60
C ASN A 83 0.63 8.05 -0.86
N TRP A 84 0.49 7.43 -2.03
CA TRP A 84 1.32 6.30 -2.47
C TRP A 84 2.80 6.67 -2.48
N LYS A 85 3.18 7.77 -3.13
CA LYS A 85 4.57 8.25 -3.17
C LYS A 85 5.09 8.56 -1.75
N ALA A 86 4.25 9.11 -0.88
CA ALA A 86 4.60 9.37 0.51
C ALA A 86 4.78 8.07 1.32
N ALA A 87 3.93 7.05 1.10
CA ALA A 87 4.07 5.73 1.69
C ALA A 87 5.43 5.12 1.32
N LEU A 88 5.77 5.11 0.04
CA LEU A 88 7.05 4.56 -0.43
C LEU A 88 8.26 5.28 0.17
N LYS A 89 8.21 6.60 0.33
CA LYS A 89 9.28 7.35 1.02
C LYS A 89 9.41 6.96 2.50
N ILE A 90 8.30 6.65 3.17
CA ILE A 90 8.34 6.16 4.56
C ILE A 90 8.94 4.76 4.60
N LEU A 91 8.56 3.87 3.67
CA LEU A 91 9.13 2.52 3.56
C LEU A 91 10.65 2.59 3.33
N ASP A 92 11.09 3.41 2.37
CA ASP A 92 12.49 3.62 2.02
C ASP A 92 13.30 4.15 3.21
N LYS A 93 12.79 5.16 3.93
CA LYS A 93 13.42 5.71 5.13
C LYS A 93 13.68 4.65 6.23
N HIS A 94 12.84 3.63 6.30
CA HIS A 94 12.95 2.55 7.29
C HIS A 94 13.43 1.24 6.66
N SER A 95 13.91 1.29 5.41
CA SER A 95 14.28 0.09 4.68
C SER A 95 15.52 -0.56 5.28
N THR A 96 15.42 -1.87 5.49
CA THR A 96 16.55 -2.75 5.78
C THR A 96 17.09 -3.44 4.53
N VAL A 97 16.42 -3.26 3.38
CA VAL A 97 16.86 -3.75 2.07
C VAL A 97 17.94 -2.80 1.57
N GLY A 98 19.21 -3.14 1.76
CA GLY A 98 20.33 -2.38 1.19
C GLY A 98 21.07 -1.38 2.08
N GLN A 99 21.10 -1.56 3.42
CA GLN A 99 22.15 -0.91 4.25
C GLN A 99 23.58 -1.42 3.90
N ASN A 100 23.70 -2.40 3.00
CA ASN A 100 24.90 -2.68 2.22
C ASN A 100 24.57 -2.53 0.73
N GLU A 101 25.18 -1.52 0.10
CA GLU A 101 25.28 -1.26 -1.35
C GLU A 101 24.06 -0.65 -2.08
N ASN A 102 24.23 0.64 -2.43
CA ASN A 102 23.53 1.48 -3.42
C ASN A 102 21.97 1.50 -3.43
N PRO A 103 21.33 2.67 -3.24
CA PRO A 103 19.89 2.78 -3.30
C PRO A 103 19.39 2.46 -4.70
N ILE A 104 18.70 1.33 -4.85
CA ILE A 104 17.86 1.08 -6.02
C ILE A 104 16.67 2.03 -5.86
N THR A 105 16.74 3.21 -6.47
CA THR A 105 15.52 3.98 -6.75
C THR A 105 14.63 3.09 -7.61
N PRO A 106 13.48 2.62 -7.11
CA PRO A 106 12.54 1.92 -7.95
C PRO A 106 12.09 2.92 -9.01
N ASN A 107 12.23 2.56 -10.28
CA ASN A 107 11.68 3.34 -11.37
C ASN A 107 10.14 3.29 -11.23
N LEU A 108 9.58 4.36 -10.64
CA LEU A 108 8.16 4.48 -10.29
C LEU A 108 7.24 4.42 -11.52
N ASP A 109 7.80 4.50 -12.73
CA ASP A 109 7.08 4.50 -14.00
C ASP A 109 6.72 3.08 -14.51
N ASN A 110 7.25 2.00 -13.91
CA ASN A 110 7.07 0.62 -14.41
C ASN A 110 6.26 -0.32 -13.48
N ILE A 111 5.63 0.19 -12.42
CA ILE A 111 4.91 -0.67 -11.45
C ILE A 111 3.55 -1.15 -12.01
N GLU A 112 2.98 -0.43 -12.98
CA GLU A 112 1.73 -0.81 -13.65
C GLU A 112 1.86 -2.18 -14.35
N ASP A 113 3.03 -2.52 -14.90
CA ASP A 113 3.24 -3.81 -15.60
C ASP A 113 3.42 -5.02 -14.66
N VAL A 114 3.81 -4.81 -13.40
CA VAL A 114 4.15 -5.92 -12.48
C VAL A 114 2.93 -6.42 -11.71
N TYR A 115 1.92 -5.57 -11.51
CA TYR A 115 0.72 -5.89 -10.72
C TYR A 115 -0.59 -5.79 -11.51
N SER A 116 -0.51 -5.63 -12.84
CA SER A 116 -1.65 -5.85 -13.73
C SER A 116 -1.93 -7.35 -13.82
N VAL A 117 -2.86 -7.82 -12.99
CA VAL A 117 -3.44 -9.15 -13.16
C VAL A 117 -4.71 -8.98 -13.99
N ASP A 118 -4.67 -9.46 -15.23
CA ASP A 118 -5.84 -9.53 -16.10
C ASP A 118 -6.92 -10.43 -15.47
N PHE A 119 -8.15 -9.91 -15.41
CA PHE A 119 -9.38 -10.69 -15.19
C PHE A 119 -10.34 -10.47 -16.36
#